data_AF-A0A2G9MYS7-F1
#
_entry.id   AF-A0A2G9MYS7-F1
#
_cell.length_a   1.000
_cell.length_b   1.000
_cell.length_c   1.000
_cell.angle_alpha   90.00
_cell.angle_beta   90.00
_cell.angle_gamma   90.00
#
_symmetry.space_group_name_H-M   'P 1'
#
loop_
_entity.id
_entity.type
_entity.pdbx_description
1 polymer ?
#
loop_
_entity_poly.entity_id
_entity_poly.type
_entity_poly.pdbx_seq_one_letter_code
_entity_poly.pdbx_strand_id
1 'polypeptide(L)'
;MESGEVIISVQDLVNHVAYSRKKGEHKFSAEFLMRHGAKEDEMHVKALQSQIAQIEERLAPIEKKLQAVDLLVIAPHRAKIEILNEKMKGYAQAEIDKAMYEKQGAVYHLLRERGALTKRNYDNREDIARLTLLANSLSKEEGMAIKRMAEEEGDASLDLGGLDADTKMSLLVLLNRIGVPALLSDGKIERSKNGHGYEGEVAREYSADKRVWLPKERLGEFDGNELDIVELNRKVQRLNAIKQVRELEGAEAAEFTKAQNDYVEVIGKRKQFLAESAKGVSQLKVKMQARIDDVMKEIEDERPKVSENKEIKQEVKDAVSEMLEGKKAAVEEKK
;
A
#
# COMPACT_ATOMS: atom_id res chain seq x y z
N MET A 1 2.82 32.98 -18.53
CA MET A 1 3.04 31.52 -18.44
C MET A 1 1.97 31.00 -17.52
N GLU A 2 1.06 30.17 -18.02
CA GLU A 2 0.07 29.52 -17.15
C GLU A 2 0.83 28.55 -16.27
N SER A 3 0.91 28.86 -14.98
CA SER A 3 1.40 27.91 -14.00
C SER A 3 0.52 26.67 -14.07
N GLY A 4 1.06 25.55 -14.55
CA GLY A 4 0.34 24.29 -14.47
C GLY A 4 -0.06 23.98 -13.02
N GLU A 5 -1.18 23.31 -12.85
CA GLU A 5 -1.62 22.83 -11.56
C GLU A 5 -1.26 21.35 -11.47
N VAL A 6 -0.51 20.94 -10.44
CA VAL A 6 -0.24 19.52 -10.17
C VAL A 6 -1.17 19.04 -9.07
N ILE A 7 -1.98 18.03 -9.39
CA ILE A 7 -2.91 17.41 -8.44
C ILE A 7 -2.32 16.09 -7.95
N ILE A 8 -2.06 16.00 -6.64
CA ILE A 8 -1.64 14.76 -5.97
C ILE A 8 -2.83 14.23 -5.18
N SER A 9 -3.23 12.99 -5.47
CA SER A 9 -4.29 12.30 -4.77
C SER A 9 -3.77 11.27 -3.76
N VAL A 10 -4.63 10.84 -2.84
CA VAL A 10 -4.34 9.71 -1.94
C VAL A 10 -3.93 8.48 -2.75
N GLN A 11 -4.58 8.23 -3.89
CA GLN A 11 -4.29 7.07 -4.73
C GLN A 11 -2.91 7.15 -5.37
N ASP A 12 -2.42 8.33 -5.74
CA ASP A 12 -1.05 8.50 -6.26
C ASP A 12 -0.02 8.06 -5.20
N LEU A 13 -0.16 8.51 -3.95
CA LEU A 13 0.72 8.13 -2.84
C LEU A 13 0.63 6.65 -2.47
N VAL A 14 -0.59 6.10 -2.43
CA VAL A 14 -0.83 4.67 -2.15
C VAL A 14 -0.22 3.80 -3.24
N ASN A 15 -0.42 4.16 -4.51
CA ASN A 15 0.15 3.45 -5.65
C ASN A 15 1.67 3.55 -5.65
N HIS A 16 2.24 4.71 -5.33
CA HIS A 16 3.68 4.88 -5.18
C HIS A 16 4.23 3.87 -4.17
N VAL A 17 3.70 3.85 -2.94
CA VAL A 17 4.14 2.90 -1.90
C VAL A 17 3.97 1.44 -2.34
N ALA A 18 2.83 1.09 -2.95
CA ALA A 18 2.55 -0.27 -3.41
C ALA A 18 3.50 -0.74 -4.51
N TYR A 19 3.73 0.10 -5.51
CA TYR A 19 4.63 -0.20 -6.63
C TYR A 19 6.09 -0.19 -6.20
N SER A 20 6.53 0.77 -5.38
CA SER A 20 7.92 0.79 -4.86
C SER A 20 8.23 -0.46 -4.03
N ARG A 21 7.29 -0.92 -3.19
CA ARG A 21 7.45 -2.17 -2.43
C ARG A 21 7.57 -3.38 -3.37
N LYS A 22 6.64 -3.53 -4.32
CA LYS A 22 6.63 -4.66 -5.25
C LYS A 22 7.88 -4.69 -6.14
N LYS A 23 8.36 -3.52 -6.58
CA LYS A 23 9.64 -3.35 -7.28
C LYS A 23 10.80 -3.86 -6.42
N GLY A 24 10.85 -3.45 -5.14
CA GLY A 24 11.87 -3.92 -4.20
C GLY A 24 11.83 -5.43 -3.97
N GLU A 25 10.65 -6.02 -3.81
CA GLU A 25 10.46 -7.47 -3.66
C GLU A 25 10.97 -8.24 -4.89
N HIS A 26 10.61 -7.82 -6.10
CA HIS A 26 11.08 -8.47 -7.33
C HIS A 26 12.59 -8.29 -7.56
N LYS A 27 13.16 -7.12 -7.24
CA LYS A 27 14.62 -6.90 -7.28
C LYS A 27 15.34 -7.86 -6.33
N PHE A 28 14.87 -7.95 -5.08
CA PHE A 28 15.43 -8.87 -4.10
C PHE A 28 15.32 -10.33 -4.56
N SER A 29 14.19 -10.76 -5.12
CA SER A 29 14.03 -12.12 -5.64
C SER A 29 14.98 -12.42 -6.80
N ALA A 30 15.17 -11.48 -7.73
CA ALA A 30 16.10 -11.64 -8.85
C ALA A 30 17.55 -11.75 -8.35
N GLU A 31 17.97 -10.85 -7.46
CA GLU A 31 19.30 -10.87 -6.83
C GLU A 31 19.53 -12.13 -5.99
N PHE A 32 18.51 -12.61 -5.28
CA PHE A 32 18.58 -13.84 -4.52
C PHE A 32 18.84 -15.04 -5.43
N LEU A 33 18.10 -15.18 -6.54
CA LEU A 33 18.31 -16.27 -7.49
C LEU A 33 19.71 -16.22 -8.10
N MET A 34 20.18 -15.05 -8.51
CA MET A 34 21.52 -14.88 -9.08
C MET A 34 22.63 -15.27 -8.10
N ARG A 35 22.48 -14.89 -6.82
CA ARG A 35 23.43 -15.31 -5.75
C ARG A 35 23.45 -16.82 -5.50
N HIS A 36 22.38 -17.53 -5.85
CA HIS A 36 22.26 -18.99 -5.74
C HIS A 36 22.54 -19.71 -7.06
N GLY A 37 23.20 -19.03 -8.00
CA GLY A 37 23.73 -19.63 -9.22
C GLY A 37 22.82 -19.54 -10.44
N ALA A 38 21.67 -18.86 -10.36
CA ALA A 38 20.86 -18.58 -11.54
C ALA A 38 21.57 -17.58 -12.46
N LYS A 39 21.51 -17.81 -13.77
CA LYS A 39 22.06 -16.87 -14.77
C LYS A 39 21.05 -15.79 -15.12
N GLU A 40 21.55 -14.65 -15.58
CA GLU A 40 20.72 -13.50 -15.98
C GLU A 40 19.75 -13.85 -17.14
N ASP A 41 20.16 -14.76 -18.03
CA ASP A 41 19.38 -15.16 -19.19
C ASP A 41 18.31 -16.21 -18.90
N GLU A 42 18.25 -16.74 -17.67
CA GLU A 42 17.25 -17.71 -17.26
C GLU A 42 15.83 -17.13 -17.25
N MET A 43 14.86 -17.96 -17.62
CA MET A 43 13.46 -17.56 -17.77
C MET A 43 12.89 -16.89 -16.51
N HIS A 44 13.21 -17.41 -15.32
CA HIS A 44 12.70 -16.86 -14.06
C HIS A 44 13.28 -15.47 -13.73
N VAL A 45 14.57 -15.26 -14.01
CA VAL A 45 15.24 -13.97 -13.80
C VAL A 45 14.71 -12.94 -14.80
N LYS A 46 14.62 -13.30 -16.08
CA LYS A 46 14.02 -12.45 -17.13
C LYS A 46 12.56 -12.06 -16.83
N ALA A 47 11.76 -12.99 -16.31
CA ALA A 47 10.38 -12.71 -15.93
C ALA A 47 10.30 -11.66 -14.81
N LEU A 48 11.16 -11.76 -13.79
CA LEU A 48 11.24 -10.78 -12.71
C LEU A 48 11.74 -9.42 -13.21
N GLN A 49 12.76 -9.38 -14.07
CA GLN A 49 13.25 -8.16 -14.70
C GLN A 49 12.17 -7.47 -15.54
N SER A 50 11.39 -8.22 -16.32
CA SER A 50 10.26 -7.69 -17.08
C SER A 50 9.18 -7.09 -16.17
N GLN A 51 8.87 -7.76 -15.05
CA GLN A 51 7.94 -7.23 -14.04
C GLN A 51 8.46 -5.94 -13.39
N ILE A 52 9.76 -5.85 -13.11
CA ILE A 52 10.39 -4.62 -12.60
C ILE A 52 10.22 -3.47 -13.60
N ALA A 53 10.51 -3.69 -14.88
CA ALA A 53 10.36 -2.68 -15.92
C ALA A 53 8.90 -2.19 -16.07
N GLN A 54 7.92 -3.10 -16.03
CA GLN A 54 6.50 -2.74 -16.06
C GLN A 54 6.08 -1.91 -14.83
N ILE A 55 6.65 -2.19 -13.67
CA ILE A 55 6.37 -1.41 -12.45
C ILE A 55 7.03 -0.03 -12.55
N GLU A 56 8.24 0.07 -13.10
CA GLU A 56 8.93 1.34 -13.34
C GLU A 56 8.15 2.24 -14.30
N GLU A 57 7.60 1.69 -15.38
CA GLU A 57 6.72 2.43 -16.30
C GLU A 57 5.49 3.02 -15.59
N ARG A 58 4.92 2.29 -14.63
CA ARG A 58 3.77 2.76 -13.82
C ARG A 58 4.16 3.74 -12.72
N LEU A 59 5.37 3.65 -12.19
CA LEU A 59 5.90 4.56 -11.17
C LEU A 59 6.29 5.91 -11.75
N ALA A 60 6.91 5.91 -12.93
CA ALA A 60 7.44 7.12 -13.58
C ALA A 60 6.46 8.32 -13.59
N PRO A 61 5.18 8.20 -14.02
CA PRO A 61 4.27 9.34 -13.99
C PRO A 61 3.93 9.82 -12.57
N ILE A 62 3.95 8.93 -11.58
CA ILE A 62 3.69 9.29 -10.17
C ILE A 62 4.92 9.99 -9.59
N GLU A 63 6.12 9.43 -9.82
CA GLU A 63 7.39 10.03 -9.39
C GLU A 63 7.56 11.43 -9.96
N LYS A 64 7.24 11.65 -11.24
CA LYS A 64 7.27 12.99 -11.86
C LYS A 64 6.33 13.99 -11.15
N LYS A 65 5.11 13.58 -10.80
CA LYS A 65 4.19 14.44 -10.02
C LYS A 65 4.76 14.76 -8.63
N LEU A 66 5.34 13.76 -7.97
CA LEU A 66 5.89 13.91 -6.62
C LEU A 66 7.19 14.72 -6.61
N GLN A 67 7.99 14.72 -7.69
CA GLN A 67 9.18 15.55 -7.83
C GLN A 67 8.84 17.01 -8.14
N ALA A 68 7.76 17.25 -8.89
CA ALA A 68 7.29 18.60 -9.20
C ALA A 68 6.77 19.38 -7.98
N VAL A 69 6.50 18.68 -6.89
CA VAL A 69 5.95 19.23 -5.66
C VAL A 69 6.89 18.88 -4.52
N ASP A 70 7.39 19.86 -3.77
CA ASP A 70 8.21 19.62 -2.56
C ASP A 70 7.31 19.07 -1.42
N LEU A 71 6.79 17.86 -1.60
CA LEU A 71 5.81 17.25 -0.74
C LEU A 71 6.47 16.77 0.55
N LEU A 72 5.93 17.23 1.68
CA LEU A 72 6.33 16.73 2.99
C LEU A 72 5.83 15.30 3.19
N VAL A 73 6.65 14.31 2.85
CA VAL A 73 6.32 12.89 3.06
C VAL A 73 6.48 12.52 4.53
N ILE A 74 5.45 11.86 5.08
CA ILE A 74 5.42 11.29 6.43
C ILE A 74 5.68 9.79 6.37
N ALA A 75 6.68 9.31 7.11
CA ALA A 75 7.03 7.91 7.24
C ALA A 75 7.00 7.49 8.73
N PRO A 76 5.89 6.93 9.23
CA PRO A 76 5.74 6.65 10.66
C PRO A 76 6.87 5.77 11.20
N HIS A 77 7.34 6.07 12.42
CA HIS A 77 8.44 5.36 13.09
C HIS A 77 9.79 5.37 12.33
N ARG A 78 10.00 6.33 11.41
CA ARG A 78 11.24 6.41 10.62
C ARG A 78 12.50 6.40 11.49
N ALA A 79 12.53 7.18 12.57
CA ALA A 79 13.69 7.25 13.46
C ALA A 79 14.05 5.86 14.04
N LYS A 80 13.03 5.11 14.46
CA LYS A 80 13.23 3.74 14.98
C LYS A 80 13.67 2.76 13.89
N ILE A 81 13.12 2.85 12.69
CA ILE A 81 13.55 2.03 11.54
C ILE A 81 15.02 2.32 11.19
N GLU A 82 15.44 3.59 11.22
CA GLU A 82 16.83 3.99 10.97
C GLU A 82 17.78 3.43 12.05
N ILE A 83 17.41 3.51 13.34
CA ILE A 83 18.18 2.88 14.43
C ILE A 83 18.32 1.36 14.21
N LEU A 84 17.25 0.68 13.81
CA LEU A 84 17.29 -0.76 13.53
C LEU A 84 18.19 -1.06 12.32
N ASN A 85 18.11 -0.25 11.25
CA ASN A 85 18.98 -0.35 10.07
C ASN A 85 20.45 -0.20 10.42
N GLU A 86 20.82 0.79 11.24
CA GLU A 86 22.20 0.97 11.69
C GLU A 86 22.70 -0.23 12.50
N LYS A 87 21.88 -0.78 13.40
CA LYS A 87 22.24 -2.02 14.12
C LYS A 87 22.45 -3.20 13.17
N MET A 88 21.63 -3.34 12.14
CA MET A 88 21.76 -4.43 11.16
C MET A 88 22.99 -4.29 10.25
N LYS A 89 23.43 -3.06 9.94
CA LYS A 89 24.65 -2.82 9.15
C LYS A 89 25.92 -3.37 9.82
N GLY A 90 25.89 -3.58 11.14
CA GLY A 90 27.00 -4.17 11.89
C GLY A 90 27.21 -5.67 11.68
N TYR A 91 26.27 -6.36 11.01
CA TYR A 91 26.34 -7.81 10.77
C TYR A 91 26.73 -8.12 9.32
N ALA A 92 27.44 -9.22 9.13
CA ALA A 92 27.76 -9.71 7.79
C ALA A 92 26.52 -10.28 7.09
N GLN A 93 26.46 -10.18 5.76
CA GLN A 93 25.32 -10.68 4.97
C GLN A 93 25.04 -12.16 5.24
N ALA A 94 26.08 -13.00 5.39
CA ALA A 94 25.92 -14.42 5.70
C ALA A 94 25.24 -14.67 7.07
N GLU A 95 25.44 -13.78 8.04
CA GLU A 95 24.78 -13.87 9.36
C GLU A 95 23.31 -13.49 9.25
N ILE A 96 22.99 -12.49 8.44
CA ILE A 96 21.61 -12.09 8.13
C ILE A 96 20.87 -13.25 7.46
N ASP A 97 21.47 -13.85 6.44
CA ASP A 97 20.86 -14.96 5.70
C ASP A 97 20.64 -16.18 6.61
N LYS A 98 21.63 -16.51 7.45
CA LYS A 98 21.52 -17.58 8.46
C LYS A 98 20.40 -17.28 9.47
N ALA A 99 20.32 -16.05 9.98
CA ALA A 99 19.29 -15.66 10.93
C ALA A 99 17.87 -15.70 10.32
N MET A 100 17.72 -15.36 9.03
CA MET A 100 16.44 -15.52 8.33
C MET A 100 16.02 -16.99 8.19
N TYR A 101 16.99 -17.88 7.93
CA TYR A 101 16.72 -19.32 7.81
C TYR A 101 16.36 -19.94 9.15
N GLU A 102 17.15 -19.69 10.20
CA GLU A 102 16.94 -20.29 11.52
C GLU A 102 15.80 -19.63 12.31
N LYS A 103 15.38 -18.42 11.94
CA LYS A 103 14.32 -17.64 12.61
C LYS A 103 14.55 -17.41 14.10
N GLN A 104 15.81 -17.26 14.50
CA GLN A 104 16.22 -17.09 15.90
C GLN A 104 17.46 -16.18 16.01
N GLY A 105 17.75 -15.73 17.24
CA GLY A 105 18.92 -14.90 17.54
C GLY A 105 18.71 -13.40 17.37
N ALA A 106 19.70 -12.61 17.82
CA ALA A 106 19.60 -11.16 17.90
C ALA A 106 19.33 -10.48 16.54
N VAL A 107 20.01 -10.94 15.48
CA VAL A 107 19.81 -10.43 14.12
C VAL A 107 18.38 -10.67 13.63
N TYR A 108 17.83 -11.86 13.89
CA TYR A 108 16.46 -12.17 13.52
C TYR A 108 15.45 -11.28 14.27
N HIS A 109 15.69 -10.99 15.55
CA HIS A 109 14.82 -10.08 16.31
C HIS A 109 14.82 -8.67 15.73
N LEU A 110 16.00 -8.13 15.34
CA LEU A 110 16.09 -6.84 14.65
C LEU A 110 15.34 -6.84 13.31
N LEU A 111 15.52 -7.89 12.50
CA LEU A 111 14.81 -8.06 11.23
C LEU A 111 13.29 -8.14 11.43
N ARG A 112 12.84 -8.92 12.41
CA ARG A 112 11.42 -9.09 12.74
C ARG A 112 10.80 -7.79 13.22
N GLU A 113 11.47 -7.06 14.10
CA GLU A 113 10.98 -5.77 14.61
C GLU A 113 10.87 -4.73 13.49
N ARG A 114 11.93 -4.58 12.67
CA ARG A 114 11.89 -3.71 11.48
C ARG A 114 10.79 -4.14 10.51
N GLY A 115 10.68 -5.45 10.27
CA GLY A 115 9.67 -6.04 9.39
C GLY A 115 8.25 -5.75 9.87
N ALA A 116 8.00 -5.82 11.18
CA ALA A 116 6.71 -5.47 11.78
C ALA A 116 6.35 -4.00 11.57
N LEU A 117 7.29 -3.07 11.78
CA LEU A 117 7.08 -1.64 11.53
C LEU A 117 6.81 -1.35 10.05
N THR A 118 7.62 -1.93 9.16
CA THR A 118 7.50 -1.75 7.71
C THR A 118 6.18 -2.33 7.20
N LYS A 119 5.79 -3.53 7.68
CA LYS A 119 4.50 -4.14 7.38
C LYS A 119 3.36 -3.25 7.86
N ARG A 120 3.42 -2.77 9.11
CA ARG A 120 2.40 -1.87 9.67
C ARG A 120 2.23 -0.61 8.83
N ASN A 121 3.32 0.02 8.40
CA ASN A 121 3.30 1.20 7.54
C ASN A 121 2.66 0.88 6.19
N TYR A 122 2.99 -0.26 5.58
CA TYR A 122 2.37 -0.68 4.33
C TYR A 122 0.86 -0.95 4.48
N ASP A 123 0.47 -1.62 5.55
CA ASP A 123 -0.93 -1.94 5.82
C ASP A 123 -1.75 -0.66 6.11
N ASN A 124 -1.10 0.38 6.64
CA ASN A 124 -1.67 1.71 6.90
C ASN A 124 -1.39 2.75 5.79
N ARG A 125 -0.88 2.34 4.62
CA ARG A 125 -0.45 3.28 3.57
C ARG A 125 -1.51 4.30 3.14
N GLU A 126 -2.79 3.94 3.20
CA GLU A 126 -3.89 4.87 2.89
C GLU A 126 -4.03 5.98 3.93
N ASP A 127 -3.99 5.65 5.21
CA ASP A 127 -4.05 6.63 6.30
C ASP A 127 -2.77 7.48 6.34
N ILE A 128 -1.61 6.90 6.05
CA ILE A 128 -0.34 7.65 5.90
C ILE A 128 -0.44 8.65 4.74
N ALA A 129 -0.98 8.23 3.59
CA ALA A 129 -1.19 9.11 2.45
C ALA A 129 -2.15 10.27 2.76
N ARG A 130 -3.24 10.00 3.49
CA ARG A 130 -4.17 11.04 3.97
C ARG A 130 -3.49 12.01 4.93
N LEU A 131 -2.72 11.50 5.90
CA LEU A 131 -1.98 12.34 6.84
C LEU A 131 -0.94 13.20 6.13
N THR A 132 -0.24 12.61 5.14
CA THR A 132 0.71 13.32 4.27
C THR A 132 0.03 14.48 3.56
N LEU A 133 -1.10 14.24 2.89
CA LEU A 133 -1.85 15.30 2.22
C LEU A 133 -2.36 16.36 3.20
N LEU A 134 -2.91 15.94 4.35
CA LEU A 134 -3.39 16.87 5.37
C LEU A 134 -2.26 17.78 5.86
N ALA A 135 -1.10 17.22 6.21
CA ALA A 135 0.06 17.99 6.64
C ALA A 135 0.55 19.00 5.59
N ASN A 136 0.44 18.65 4.30
CA ASN A 136 0.81 19.55 3.19
C ASN A 136 -0.26 20.59 2.84
N SER A 137 -1.47 20.46 3.38
CA SER A 137 -2.54 21.48 3.25
C SER A 137 -2.45 22.57 4.32
N LEU A 138 -1.64 22.35 5.35
CA LEU A 138 -1.42 23.27 6.47
C LEU A 138 -0.18 24.14 6.23
N SER A 139 0.12 25.04 7.16
CA SER A 139 1.38 25.78 7.12
C SER A 139 2.57 24.83 7.21
N LYS A 140 3.72 25.24 6.65
CA LYS A 140 4.95 24.41 6.66
C LYS A 140 5.39 24.05 8.08
N GLU A 141 5.19 24.96 9.04
CA GLU A 141 5.53 24.73 10.45
C GLU A 141 4.64 23.65 11.08
N GLU A 142 3.32 23.73 10.89
CA GLU A 142 2.36 22.72 11.36
C GLU A 142 2.61 21.36 10.70
N GLY A 143 2.81 21.34 9.37
CA GLY A 143 3.12 20.12 8.64
C GLY A 143 4.39 19.44 9.16
N MET A 144 5.47 20.21 9.37
CA MET A 144 6.71 19.69 9.94
C MET A 144 6.53 19.19 11.37
N ALA A 145 5.71 19.86 12.18
CA ALA A 145 5.40 19.41 13.53
C ALA A 145 4.65 18.05 13.51
N ILE A 146 3.66 17.91 12.63
CA ILE A 146 2.94 16.64 12.43
C ILE A 146 3.91 15.54 12.00
N LYS A 147 4.82 15.83 11.06
CA LYS A 147 5.85 14.89 10.63
C LYS A 147 6.71 14.45 11.79
N ARG A 148 7.27 15.37 12.59
CA ARG A 148 8.08 15.01 13.77
C ARG A 148 7.31 14.12 14.72
N MET A 149 6.06 14.48 15.05
CA MET A 149 5.20 13.66 15.91
C MET A 149 4.97 12.24 15.36
N ALA A 150 4.87 12.07 14.04
CA ALA A 150 4.65 10.78 13.41
C ALA A 150 5.93 9.93 13.25
N GLU A 151 7.06 10.57 12.98
CA GLU A 151 8.32 9.89 12.62
C GLU A 151 9.22 9.57 13.82
N GLU A 152 9.17 10.41 14.87
CA GLU A 152 10.09 10.35 16.02
C GLU A 152 9.46 9.64 17.22
N GLU A 153 10.31 9.20 18.16
CA GLU A 153 9.90 8.74 19.48
C GLU A 153 10.18 9.84 20.51
N GLY A 154 9.15 10.33 21.19
CA GLY A 154 9.31 11.37 22.21
C GLY A 154 7.99 12.03 22.61
N ASP A 155 8.07 12.87 23.64
CA ASP A 155 6.98 13.73 24.10
C ASP A 155 6.81 14.89 23.10
N ALA A 156 6.10 14.63 22.01
CA ALA A 156 5.70 15.66 21.06
C ALA A 156 4.31 16.21 21.42
N SER A 157 4.16 17.53 21.33
CA SER A 157 2.89 18.24 21.44
C SER A 157 2.70 19.10 20.19
N LEU A 158 1.50 19.08 19.63
CA LEU A 158 1.06 19.89 18.51
C LEU A 158 0.09 20.94 19.02
N ASP A 159 0.53 22.20 19.03
CA ASP A 159 -0.38 23.32 19.22
C ASP A 159 -1.07 23.63 17.90
N LEU A 160 -2.37 23.34 17.84
CA LEU A 160 -3.19 23.50 16.64
C LEU A 160 -4.28 24.55 16.86
N GLY A 161 -4.04 25.55 17.72
CA GLY A 161 -5.02 26.56 18.09
C GLY A 161 -5.79 27.18 16.91
N GLY A 162 -5.12 27.36 15.76
CA GLY A 162 -5.69 27.93 14.53
C GLY A 162 -6.54 26.98 13.68
N LEU A 163 -6.56 25.67 13.95
CA LEU A 163 -7.34 24.70 13.19
C LEU A 163 -8.76 24.52 13.74
N ASP A 164 -9.71 24.25 12.85
CA ASP A 164 -11.07 23.89 13.22
C ASP A 164 -11.14 22.51 13.92
N ALA A 165 -12.29 22.23 14.54
CA ALA A 165 -12.49 21.01 15.31
C ALA A 165 -12.43 19.73 14.45
N ASP A 166 -12.93 19.79 13.22
CA ASP A 166 -12.99 18.63 12.32
C ASP A 166 -11.58 18.26 11.83
N THR A 167 -10.76 19.26 11.50
CA THR A 167 -9.36 19.07 11.13
C THR A 167 -8.55 18.50 12.29
N LYS A 168 -8.74 19.04 13.51
CA LYS A 168 -8.10 18.51 14.73
C LYS A 168 -8.48 17.06 14.98
N MET A 169 -9.76 16.72 14.86
CA MET A 169 -10.24 15.36 15.05
C MET A 169 -9.69 14.42 13.96
N SER A 170 -9.64 14.87 12.71
CA SER A 170 -9.07 14.11 11.60
C SER A 170 -7.58 13.79 11.81
N LEU A 171 -6.79 14.77 12.28
CA LEU A 171 -5.39 14.58 12.65
C LEU A 171 -5.24 13.57 13.79
N LEU A 172 -6.02 13.73 14.85
CA LEU A 172 -6.03 12.84 16.00
C LEU A 172 -6.31 11.40 15.58
N VAL A 173 -7.37 11.19 14.80
CA VAL A 173 -7.77 9.87 14.29
C VAL A 173 -6.66 9.29 13.41
N LEU A 174 -6.15 10.03 12.43
CA LEU A 174 -5.11 9.55 11.52
C LEU A 174 -3.83 9.13 12.25
N LEU A 175 -3.36 9.95 13.20
CA LEU A 175 -2.18 9.64 14.03
C LEU A 175 -2.38 8.32 14.78
N ASN A 176 -3.54 8.15 15.43
CA ASN A 176 -3.85 6.91 16.13
C ASN A 176 -3.93 5.70 15.18
N ARG A 177 -4.55 5.86 14.01
CA ARG A 177 -4.67 4.80 12.99
C ARG A 177 -3.30 4.33 12.46
N ILE A 178 -2.38 5.26 12.24
CA ILE A 178 -1.01 4.93 11.79
C ILE A 178 -0.13 4.36 12.91
N GLY A 179 -0.60 4.37 14.15
CA GLY A 179 0.09 3.77 15.29
C GLY A 179 0.87 4.73 16.16
N VAL A 180 0.50 6.01 16.13
CA VAL A 180 1.04 7.07 16.98
C VAL A 180 -0.06 7.40 18.01
N PRO A 181 -0.03 6.81 19.22
CA PRO A 181 -1.07 7.02 20.20
C PRO A 181 -1.09 8.48 20.62
N ALA A 182 -2.19 9.17 20.34
CA ALA A 182 -2.32 10.60 20.59
C ALA A 182 -3.67 10.93 21.23
N LEU A 183 -3.70 12.00 22.02
CA LEU A 183 -4.85 12.51 22.76
C LEU A 183 -5.04 13.99 22.44
N LEU A 184 -6.28 14.48 22.49
CA LEU A 184 -6.60 15.90 22.37
C LEU A 184 -6.88 16.46 23.76
N SER A 185 -6.01 17.34 24.26
CA SER A 185 -6.16 18.05 25.54
C SER A 185 -5.97 19.54 25.33
N ASP A 186 -6.87 20.36 25.86
CA ASP A 186 -6.77 21.83 25.82
C ASP A 186 -6.51 22.41 24.41
N GLY A 187 -7.09 21.77 23.37
CA GLY A 187 -6.92 22.16 21.97
C GLY A 187 -5.59 21.76 21.32
N LYS A 188 -4.75 21.01 22.05
CA LYS A 188 -3.47 20.46 21.58
C LYS A 188 -3.56 18.95 21.39
N ILE A 189 -2.88 18.45 20.36
CA ILE A 189 -2.70 17.01 20.19
C ILE A 189 -1.38 16.63 20.85
N GLU A 190 -1.42 15.73 21.81
CA GLU A 190 -0.25 15.27 22.56
C GLU A 190 -0.09 13.76 22.39
N ARG A 191 1.16 13.29 22.29
CA ARG A 191 1.42 11.85 22.28
C ARG A 191 1.13 11.27 23.66
N SER A 192 0.44 10.14 23.69
CA SER A 192 0.11 9.45 24.95
C SER A 192 1.33 8.77 25.56
N LYS A 193 1.62 9.11 26.83
CA LYS A 193 2.72 8.52 27.62
C LYS A 193 2.48 7.06 27.97
N ASN A 194 1.22 6.66 28.13
CA ASN A 194 0.84 5.31 28.51
C ASN A 194 0.55 4.42 27.29
N GLY A 195 0.72 4.94 26.07
CA GLY A 195 0.36 4.24 24.83
C GLY A 195 -1.15 4.14 24.56
N HIS A 196 -1.99 4.65 25.46
CA HIS A 196 -3.44 4.73 25.28
C HIS A 196 -3.81 5.99 24.50
N GLY A 197 -4.24 5.82 23.25
CA GLY A 197 -4.62 6.91 22.37
C GLY A 197 -6.12 7.22 22.39
N TYR A 198 -6.59 7.93 21.37
CA TYR A 198 -8.01 8.20 21.13
C TYR A 198 -8.83 6.89 21.06
N GLU A 199 -9.87 6.79 21.90
CA GLU A 199 -10.71 5.59 22.03
C GLU A 199 -11.98 5.59 21.17
N GLY A 200 -12.26 6.68 20.47
CA GLY A 200 -13.52 6.80 19.70
C GLY A 200 -13.59 5.85 18.52
N GLU A 201 -12.45 5.37 18.01
CA GLU A 201 -12.40 4.32 17.00
C GLU A 201 -11.49 3.15 17.42
N VAL A 202 -11.89 1.95 17.01
CA VAL A 202 -11.15 0.72 17.28
C VAL A 202 -10.90 -0.02 15.98
N ALA A 203 -9.66 -0.49 15.79
CA ALA A 203 -9.32 -1.38 14.69
C ALA A 203 -9.92 -2.77 14.93
N ARG A 204 -10.64 -3.28 13.93
CA ARG A 204 -11.16 -4.65 13.88
C ARG A 204 -10.59 -5.38 12.69
N GLU A 205 -10.02 -6.55 12.94
CA GLU A 205 -9.55 -7.46 11.90
C GLU A 205 -10.72 -8.31 11.39
N TYR A 206 -10.86 -8.42 10.08
CA TYR A 206 -11.92 -9.23 9.44
C TYR A 206 -11.36 -10.24 8.41
N SER A 207 -10.04 -10.24 8.23
CA SER A 207 -9.26 -11.19 7.45
C SER A 207 -7.82 -11.14 7.96
N ALA A 208 -7.04 -12.20 7.69
CA ALA A 208 -5.66 -12.37 8.20
C ALA A 208 -4.73 -11.14 8.06
N ASP A 209 -4.98 -10.25 7.10
CA ASP A 209 -4.21 -9.01 6.90
C ASP A 209 -5.11 -7.80 6.55
N LYS A 210 -6.40 -7.82 6.94
CA LYS A 210 -7.30 -6.70 6.69
C LYS A 210 -7.98 -6.23 7.96
N ARG A 211 -7.92 -4.91 8.15
CA ARG A 211 -8.54 -4.21 9.26
C ARG A 211 -9.48 -3.12 8.78
N VAL A 212 -10.47 -2.82 9.59
CA VAL A 212 -11.36 -1.67 9.47
C VAL A 212 -11.32 -0.89 10.77
N TRP A 213 -11.36 0.44 10.68
CA TRP A 213 -11.49 1.31 11.84
C TRP A 213 -12.95 1.71 12.00
N LEU A 214 -13.53 1.41 13.15
CA LEU A 214 -14.95 1.64 13.40
C LEU A 214 -15.16 2.37 14.72
N PRO A 215 -16.19 3.23 14.80
CA PRO A 215 -16.64 3.78 16.07
C PRO A 215 -16.95 2.67 17.07
N LYS A 216 -16.59 2.89 18.35
CA LYS A 216 -16.74 1.90 19.42
C LYS A 216 -18.19 1.40 19.54
N GLU A 217 -19.16 2.26 19.28
CA GLU A 217 -20.59 1.99 19.35
C GLU A 217 -21.05 1.01 18.26
N ARG A 218 -20.34 0.95 17.14
CA ARG A 218 -20.69 0.09 15.98
C ARG A 218 -19.95 -1.25 15.96
N LEU A 219 -19.08 -1.50 16.94
CA LEU A 219 -18.31 -2.75 17.00
C LEU A 219 -19.22 -3.97 17.09
N GLY A 220 -20.27 -3.92 17.91
CA GLY A 220 -21.21 -5.04 18.06
C GLY A 220 -21.97 -5.35 16.77
N GLU A 221 -22.35 -4.32 16.01
CA GLU A 221 -23.02 -4.46 14.71
C GLU A 221 -22.09 -5.13 13.69
N PHE A 222 -20.83 -4.69 13.64
CA PHE A 222 -19.82 -5.27 12.75
C PHE A 222 -19.49 -6.72 13.12
N ASP A 223 -19.18 -6.97 14.40
CA ASP A 223 -18.82 -8.31 14.89
C ASP A 223 -19.97 -9.31 14.65
N GLY A 224 -21.23 -8.88 14.80
CA GLY A 224 -22.40 -9.67 14.43
C GLY A 224 -22.48 -9.98 12.93
N ASN A 225 -22.28 -8.98 12.07
CA ASN A 225 -22.26 -9.18 10.62
C ASN A 225 -21.11 -10.12 10.16
N GLU A 226 -19.95 -10.07 10.82
CA GLU A 226 -18.83 -10.97 10.55
C GLU A 226 -19.16 -12.43 10.90
N LEU A 227 -19.87 -12.66 12.01
CA LEU A 227 -20.37 -13.98 12.38
C LEU A 227 -21.37 -14.50 11.33
N ASP A 228 -22.33 -13.67 10.92
CA ASP A 228 -23.31 -14.02 9.90
C ASP A 228 -22.64 -14.43 8.57
N ILE A 229 -21.59 -13.71 8.15
CA ILE A 229 -20.82 -14.03 6.94
C ILE A 229 -20.20 -15.43 7.05
N VAL A 230 -19.59 -15.76 8.20
CA VAL A 230 -18.96 -17.07 8.39
C VAL A 230 -19.99 -18.19 8.38
N GLU A 231 -21.12 -18.00 9.08
CA GLU A 231 -22.20 -18.99 9.14
C GLU A 231 -22.86 -19.23 7.78
N LEU A 232 -23.23 -18.15 7.08
CA LEU A 232 -23.83 -18.22 5.76
C LEU A 232 -22.88 -18.81 4.72
N ASN A 233 -21.59 -18.46 4.76
CA ASN A 233 -20.59 -19.06 3.88
C ASN A 233 -20.46 -20.57 4.11
N ARG A 234 -20.39 -21.03 5.36
CA ARG A 234 -20.37 -22.46 5.69
C ARG A 234 -21.62 -23.17 5.16
N LYS A 235 -22.79 -22.55 5.32
CA LYS A 235 -24.06 -23.08 4.83
C LYS A 235 -24.10 -23.19 3.29
N VAL A 236 -23.67 -22.14 2.59
CA VAL A 236 -23.56 -22.11 1.12
C VAL A 236 -22.57 -23.16 0.63
N GLN A 237 -21.40 -23.31 1.26
CA GLN A 237 -20.41 -24.32 0.90
C GLN A 237 -20.94 -25.74 1.09
N ARG A 238 -21.60 -26.02 2.22
CA ARG A 238 -22.23 -27.32 2.50
C ARG A 238 -23.27 -27.68 1.43
N LEU A 239 -24.19 -26.75 1.14
CA LEU A 239 -25.25 -26.98 0.14
C LEU A 239 -24.69 -27.08 -1.28
N ASN A 240 -23.63 -26.34 -1.60
CA ASN A 240 -22.89 -26.50 -2.86
C ASN A 240 -22.24 -27.90 -2.98
N ALA A 241 -21.65 -28.41 -1.91
CA ALA A 241 -21.09 -29.76 -1.91
C ALA A 241 -22.17 -30.83 -2.12
N ILE A 242 -23.35 -30.66 -1.52
CA ILE A 242 -24.51 -31.54 -1.79
C ILE A 242 -24.93 -31.43 -3.24
N LYS A 243 -25.01 -30.20 -3.78
CA LYS A 243 -25.36 -29.91 -5.18
C LYS A 243 -24.42 -30.58 -6.20
N GLN A 244 -23.14 -30.75 -5.85
CA GLN A 244 -22.15 -31.45 -6.69
C GLN A 244 -22.40 -32.97 -6.77
N VAL A 245 -23.10 -33.54 -5.78
CA VAL A 245 -23.39 -34.98 -5.70
C VAL A 245 -24.81 -35.28 -6.20
N ARG A 246 -25.78 -34.39 -5.96
CA ARG A 246 -27.17 -34.51 -6.42
C ARG A 246 -27.82 -33.16 -6.65
N GLU A 247 -28.89 -33.12 -7.43
CA GLU A 247 -29.70 -31.91 -7.55
C GLU A 247 -30.40 -31.58 -6.21
N LEU A 248 -30.46 -30.29 -5.89
CA LEU A 248 -31.21 -29.78 -4.75
C LEU A 248 -32.66 -29.57 -5.19
N GLU A 249 -33.60 -30.11 -4.44
CA GLU A 249 -35.03 -30.02 -4.77
C GLU A 249 -35.84 -29.36 -3.64
N GLY A 250 -36.98 -28.78 -4.01
CA GLY A 250 -37.96 -28.24 -3.07
C GLY A 250 -37.37 -27.29 -2.02
N ALA A 251 -37.46 -27.70 -0.76
CA ALA A 251 -37.02 -26.90 0.38
C ALA A 251 -35.50 -26.66 0.41
N GLU A 252 -34.68 -27.62 -0.03
CA GLU A 252 -33.22 -27.50 -0.04
C GLU A 252 -32.76 -26.47 -1.08
N ALA A 253 -33.41 -26.45 -2.25
CA ALA A 253 -33.15 -25.44 -3.28
C ALA A 253 -33.51 -24.03 -2.80
N ALA A 254 -34.69 -23.88 -2.18
CA ALA A 254 -35.13 -22.60 -1.62
C ALA A 254 -34.20 -22.12 -0.49
N GLU A 255 -33.78 -23.03 0.40
CA GLU A 255 -32.82 -22.73 1.47
C GLU A 255 -31.47 -22.30 0.91
N PHE A 256 -31.00 -22.95 -0.15
CA PHE A 256 -29.74 -22.59 -0.82
C PHE A 256 -29.81 -21.20 -1.45
N THR A 257 -30.87 -20.91 -2.23
CA THR A 257 -31.06 -19.58 -2.82
C THR A 257 -31.16 -18.50 -1.74
N LYS A 258 -31.91 -18.76 -0.67
CA LYS A 258 -31.99 -17.84 0.47
C LYS A 258 -30.61 -17.60 1.09
N ALA A 259 -29.86 -18.65 1.39
CA ALA A 259 -28.52 -18.53 1.98
C ALA A 259 -27.55 -17.75 1.08
N GLN A 260 -27.64 -17.91 -0.24
CA GLN A 260 -26.83 -17.12 -1.19
C GLN A 260 -27.22 -15.63 -1.18
N ASN A 261 -28.51 -15.32 -1.17
CA ASN A 261 -28.99 -13.94 -1.13
C ASN A 261 -28.62 -13.25 0.19
N ASP A 262 -28.88 -13.92 1.31
CA ASP A 262 -28.52 -13.43 2.65
C ASP A 262 -27.00 -13.22 2.74
N TYR A 263 -26.19 -14.15 2.20
CA TYR A 263 -24.73 -14.01 2.13
C TYR A 263 -24.29 -12.77 1.35
N VAL A 264 -24.90 -12.50 0.19
CA VAL A 264 -24.60 -11.30 -0.60
C VAL A 264 -24.97 -10.03 0.17
N GLU A 265 -26.08 -10.03 0.90
CA GLU A 265 -26.52 -8.90 1.73
C GLU A 265 -25.52 -8.57 2.84
N VAL A 266 -25.09 -9.57 3.63
CA VAL A 266 -24.13 -9.35 4.73
C VAL A 266 -22.73 -8.94 4.21
N ILE A 267 -22.33 -9.43 3.03
CA ILE A 267 -21.13 -8.93 2.34
C ILE A 267 -21.32 -7.47 1.88
N GLY A 268 -22.54 -7.10 1.45
CA GLY A 268 -22.92 -5.73 1.16
C GLY A 268 -22.78 -4.81 2.36
N LYS A 269 -23.26 -5.23 3.53
CA LYS A 269 -23.10 -4.52 4.81
C LYS A 269 -21.62 -4.35 5.19
N ARG A 270 -20.80 -5.41 5.05
CA ARG A 270 -19.33 -5.30 5.24
C ARG A 270 -18.73 -4.21 4.35
N LYS A 271 -19.11 -4.14 3.07
CA LYS A 271 -18.63 -3.09 2.16
C LYS A 271 -19.04 -1.68 2.61
N GLN A 272 -20.21 -1.52 3.22
CA GLN A 272 -20.66 -0.24 3.77
C GLN A 272 -19.77 0.20 4.94
N PHE A 273 -19.51 -0.69 5.90
CA PHE A 273 -18.56 -0.41 7.00
C PHE A 273 -17.18 0.03 6.49
N LEU A 274 -16.66 -0.67 5.47
CA LEU A 274 -15.38 -0.31 4.84
C LEU A 274 -15.44 1.07 4.17
N ALA A 275 -16.52 1.38 3.47
CA ALA A 275 -16.70 2.66 2.82
C ALA A 275 -16.85 3.82 3.83
N GLU A 276 -17.55 3.60 4.94
CA GLU A 276 -17.71 4.59 6.02
C GLU A 276 -16.40 4.87 6.74
N SER A 277 -15.64 3.81 7.06
CA SER A 277 -14.30 3.92 7.66
C SER A 277 -13.34 4.74 6.78
N ALA A 278 -13.49 4.64 5.45
CA ALA A 278 -12.79 5.48 4.49
C ALA A 278 -13.35 6.91 4.43
N LYS A 279 -14.68 7.10 4.50
CA LYS A 279 -15.39 8.39 4.43
C LYS A 279 -15.11 9.31 5.61
N GLY A 280 -14.95 8.79 6.82
CA GLY A 280 -14.66 9.57 8.02
C GLY A 280 -13.43 10.47 7.93
N VAL A 281 -12.60 10.30 6.89
CA VAL A 281 -11.38 11.08 6.64
C VAL A 281 -11.24 11.54 5.17
N SER A 282 -12.22 11.29 4.28
CA SER A 282 -12.01 11.43 2.83
C SER A 282 -12.82 12.53 2.17
N GLN A 283 -12.21 13.70 1.98
CA GLN A 283 -12.22 14.49 0.72
C GLN A 283 -10.96 15.37 0.57
N LEU A 284 -9.80 14.96 1.11
CA LEU A 284 -8.57 15.76 1.01
C LEU A 284 -7.91 15.55 -0.36
N LYS A 285 -8.20 16.46 -1.30
CA LYS A 285 -7.36 16.70 -2.49
C LYS A 285 -6.59 17.99 -2.25
N VAL A 286 -5.26 17.91 -2.28
CA VAL A 286 -4.42 19.10 -2.14
C VAL A 286 -4.05 19.56 -3.54
N LYS A 287 -4.48 20.78 -3.87
CA LYS A 287 -4.02 21.51 -5.04
C LYS A 287 -2.70 22.18 -4.65
N MET A 288 -1.60 21.81 -5.30
CA MET A 288 -0.29 22.40 -5.00
C MET A 288 0.23 23.14 -6.22
N GLN A 289 0.69 24.36 -5.96
CA GLN A 289 1.33 25.20 -6.96
C GLN A 289 2.76 24.67 -7.16
N ALA A 290 3.03 24.02 -8.29
CA ALA A 290 4.35 23.46 -8.56
C ALA A 290 5.34 24.51 -9.07
N ARG A 291 6.64 24.28 -8.86
CA ARG A 291 7.73 24.98 -9.57
C ARG A 291 7.85 24.37 -10.97
N ILE A 292 6.91 24.70 -11.82
CA ILE A 292 6.69 24.00 -13.10
C ILE A 292 7.68 24.41 -14.18
N ASP A 293 8.24 25.61 -14.10
CA ASP A 293 9.06 26.16 -15.17
C ASP A 293 10.35 25.35 -15.39
N ASP A 294 10.89 24.69 -14.36
CA ASP A 294 12.08 23.84 -14.47
C ASP A 294 11.73 22.40 -14.90
N VAL A 295 10.65 21.82 -14.35
CA VAL A 295 10.26 20.42 -14.60
C VAL A 295 9.61 20.22 -15.98
N MET A 296 8.83 21.18 -16.47
CA MET A 296 8.26 21.09 -17.82
C MET A 296 9.33 21.22 -18.90
N LYS A 297 10.39 21.98 -18.63
CA LYS A 297 11.52 22.14 -19.53
C LYS A 297 12.32 20.83 -19.63
N GLU A 298 12.57 20.15 -18.51
CA GLU A 298 13.14 18.78 -18.52
C GLU A 298 12.23 17.76 -19.22
N ILE A 299 10.90 17.84 -19.07
CA ILE A 299 9.95 16.92 -19.73
C ILE A 299 9.90 17.16 -21.26
N GLU A 300 10.04 18.41 -21.72
CA GLU A 300 10.13 18.73 -23.15
C GLU A 300 11.49 18.34 -23.74
N ASP A 301 12.59 18.48 -22.99
CA ASP A 301 13.94 18.12 -23.41
C ASP A 301 14.18 16.60 -23.37
N GLU A 302 13.54 15.86 -22.46
CA GLU A 302 13.63 14.39 -22.34
C GLU A 302 12.56 13.63 -23.14
N ARG A 303 11.68 14.30 -23.90
CA ARG A 303 10.75 13.59 -24.79
C ARG A 303 11.58 12.89 -25.88
N PRO A 304 11.69 11.53 -25.89
CA PRO A 304 12.32 10.86 -27.00
C PRO A 304 11.52 11.20 -28.25
N LYS A 305 12.21 11.67 -29.31
CA LYS A 305 11.58 11.94 -30.59
C LYS A 305 10.83 10.68 -31.00
N VAL A 306 9.51 10.76 -31.03
CA VAL A 306 8.58 9.65 -31.33
C VAL A 306 8.87 8.98 -32.70
N SER A 307 9.77 9.55 -33.51
CA SER A 307 10.31 8.94 -34.72
C SER A 307 11.17 7.68 -34.47
N GLU A 308 11.99 7.62 -33.42
CA GLU A 308 12.91 6.48 -33.19
C GLU A 308 12.16 5.22 -32.71
N ASN A 309 11.04 5.40 -32.02
CA ASN A 309 10.22 4.28 -31.54
C ASN A 309 9.43 3.57 -32.67
N LYS A 310 9.30 4.19 -33.85
CA LYS A 310 8.71 3.53 -35.03
C LYS A 310 9.70 2.61 -35.72
N GLU A 311 10.98 3.00 -35.81
CA GLU A 311 12.04 2.17 -36.38
C GLU A 311 12.29 0.95 -35.51
N ILE A 312 12.40 1.12 -34.19
CA ILE A 312 12.57 -0.01 -33.26
C ILE A 312 11.37 -0.98 -33.29
N LYS A 313 10.14 -0.47 -33.40
CA LYS A 313 8.96 -1.35 -33.55
C LYS A 313 8.93 -2.10 -34.88
N GLN A 314 9.48 -1.51 -35.94
CA GLN A 314 9.57 -2.16 -37.25
C GLN A 314 10.67 -3.23 -37.24
N GLU A 315 11.85 -2.93 -36.71
CA GLU A 315 12.95 -3.90 -36.57
C GLU A 315 12.56 -5.10 -35.70
N VAL A 316 11.86 -4.88 -34.58
CA VAL A 316 11.36 -5.98 -33.73
C VAL A 316 10.32 -6.82 -34.47
N LYS A 317 9.48 -6.21 -35.30
CA LYS A 317 8.44 -6.91 -36.08
C LYS A 317 9.06 -7.75 -37.21
N ASP A 318 10.12 -7.24 -37.82
CA ASP A 318 10.85 -7.92 -38.88
C ASP A 318 11.65 -9.11 -38.30
N ALA A 319 12.33 -8.92 -37.17
CA ALA A 319 13.04 -9.98 -36.45
C ALA A 319 12.12 -11.12 -35.96
N VAL A 320 10.90 -10.79 -35.50
CA VAL A 320 9.91 -11.80 -35.09
C VAL A 320 9.37 -12.58 -36.29
N SER A 321 9.21 -11.93 -37.44
CA SER A 321 8.74 -12.59 -38.67
C SER A 321 9.78 -13.59 -39.20
N GLU A 322 11.06 -13.19 -39.23
CA GLU A 322 12.18 -14.05 -39.65
C GLU A 322 12.34 -15.27 -38.73
N MET A 323 12.17 -15.09 -37.42
CA MET A 323 12.17 -16.20 -36.44
C MET A 323 11.02 -17.20 -36.65
N LEU A 324 9.84 -16.72 -37.07
CA LEU A 324 8.68 -17.57 -37.32
C LEU A 324 8.80 -18.36 -38.63
N GLU A 325 9.44 -17.78 -39.64
CA GLU A 325 9.74 -18.45 -40.90
C GLU A 325 10.82 -19.54 -40.72
N GLY A 326 11.88 -19.26 -39.97
CA GLY A 326 12.90 -20.26 -39.63
C GLY A 326 12.34 -21.45 -38.85
N LYS A 327 11.36 -21.22 -37.96
CA LYS A 327 10.67 -22.30 -37.25
C LYS A 327 9.75 -23.14 -38.13
N LYS A 328 9.15 -22.56 -39.18
CA LYS A 328 8.35 -23.32 -40.14
C LYS A 328 9.22 -24.23 -41.02
N ALA A 329 10.36 -23.71 -41.50
CA ALA A 329 11.32 -24.49 -42.28
C ALA A 329 11.86 -25.69 -41.48
N ALA A 330 12.19 -25.50 -40.20
CA ALA A 330 12.68 -26.57 -39.32
C ALA A 330 11.63 -27.64 -38.97
N VAL A 331 10.34 -27.36 -39.16
CA VAL A 331 9.24 -28.32 -38.97
C VAL A 331 8.96 -29.11 -40.25
N GLU A 332 9.25 -28.54 -41.42
CA GLU A 332 9.13 -29.24 -42.71
C GLU A 332 10.29 -30.19 -42.99
N GLU A 333 11.52 -29.89 -42.53
CA GLU A 333 12.66 -30.82 -42.61
C GLU A 333 12.56 -32.03 -41.67
N LYS A 334 11.61 -32.02 -40.72
CA LYS A 334 11.38 -33.11 -39.75
C LYS A 334 10.17 -33.99 -40.08
N LYS A 335 9.57 -33.83 -41.26
CA LYS A 335 8.52 -34.72 -41.80
C LYS A 335 9.04 -35.56 -42.95
#